data_AF-A0A1G0Z7R6-F1
#
_entry.id   AF-A0A1G0Z7R6-F1
#
_cell.length_a   1.000
_cell.length_b   1.000
_cell.length_c   1.000
_cell.angle_alpha   90.00
_cell.angle_beta   90.00
_cell.angle_gamma   90.00
#
_symmetry.space_group_name_H-M   'P 1'
#
loop_
_entity.id
_entity.type
_entity.pdbx_description
1 polymer ?
#
loop_
_entity_poly.entity_id
_entity_poly.type
_entity_poly.pdbx_seq_one_letter_code
_entity_poly.pdbx_strand_id
1 'polypeptide(L)'
;MTEYRRQPGDRIGHNWMIPNVRGKRAIRHALFDANYWKSFIHARLAVSMGDKGCLSLFGRDSNTHQLLAEHLTAEYRVKTEGRGRSVDEWKLRPDASDNHWLDCLSGCAVAASIQGTTLPGTGEAKPLVSPRKRIKLSELRKPSR
;
A
#
# COMPACT_ATOMS: atom_id res chain seq x y z
N MET A 1 4.77 8.77 -9.24
CA MET A 1 5.80 7.74 -9.04
C MET A 1 6.49 8.02 -7.71
N THR A 2 6.48 7.07 -6.80
CA THR A 2 6.99 7.23 -5.42
C THR A 2 8.52 7.38 -5.45
N GLU A 3 9.01 8.48 -4.92
CA GLU A 3 10.39 8.97 -5.01
C GLU A 3 11.34 8.26 -4.02
N TYR A 4 11.19 6.95 -3.85
CA TYR A 4 12.05 6.21 -2.93
C TYR A 4 13.44 6.01 -3.54
N ARG A 5 14.47 6.65 -2.97
CA ARG A 5 15.87 6.35 -3.30
C ARG A 5 16.19 4.92 -2.86
N ARG A 6 16.23 3.99 -3.81
CA ARG A 6 16.50 2.58 -3.60
C ARG A 6 17.93 2.36 -3.12
N GLN A 7 18.11 1.72 -1.96
CA GLN A 7 19.40 1.25 -1.49
C GLN A 7 19.51 -0.28 -1.55
N PRO A 8 20.73 -0.85 -1.59
CA PRO A 8 20.92 -2.29 -1.51
C PRO A 8 20.28 -2.89 -0.25
N GLY A 9 19.38 -3.86 -0.46
CA GLY A 9 18.64 -4.57 0.57
C GLY A 9 17.24 -4.02 0.88
N ASP A 10 16.86 -2.88 0.31
CA ASP A 10 15.50 -2.36 0.47
C ASP A 10 14.50 -3.18 -0.36
N ARG A 11 13.32 -3.43 0.20
CA ARG A 11 12.16 -3.93 -0.55
C ARG A 11 11.28 -2.75 -0.88
N ILE A 12 10.94 -2.57 -2.15
CA ILE A 12 10.05 -1.51 -2.63
C ILE A 12 8.93 -2.17 -3.41
N GLY A 13 7.70 -1.76 -3.15
CA GLY A 13 6.53 -2.22 -3.87
C GLY A 13 5.59 -1.07 -4.20
N HIS A 14 4.31 -1.39 -4.30
CA HIS A 14 3.29 -0.45 -4.74
C HIS A 14 2.98 0.59 -3.65
N ASN A 15 3.58 1.78 -3.77
CA ASN A 15 3.45 2.86 -2.77
C ASN A 15 3.81 2.44 -1.33
N TRP A 16 4.76 1.52 -1.20
CA TRP A 16 5.38 1.13 0.07
C TRP A 16 6.85 0.72 -0.09
N MET A 17 7.60 0.81 1.01
CA MET A 17 8.99 0.40 1.13
C MET A 17 9.24 -0.25 2.51
N ILE A 18 10.07 -1.29 2.54
CA ILE A 18 10.66 -1.84 3.76
C ILE A 18 12.17 -1.61 3.64
N PRO A 19 12.74 -0.65 4.40
CA PRO A 19 14.17 -0.37 4.34
C PRO A 19 14.98 -1.56 4.90
N ASN A 20 16.21 -1.70 4.42
CA ASN A 20 17.14 -2.65 5.00
C ASN A 20 17.51 -2.24 6.44
N VAL A 21 17.73 -3.23 7.31
CA VAL A 21 18.19 -3.00 8.69
C VAL A 21 19.65 -2.54 8.62
N ARG A 22 19.93 -1.30 9.03
CA ARG A 22 21.30 -0.74 9.10
C ARG A 22 21.56 -0.12 10.47
N GLY A 23 22.74 -0.37 11.03
CA GLY A 23 23.18 0.21 12.31
C GLY A 23 22.41 -0.32 13.52
N LYS A 24 22.15 0.54 14.51
CA LYS A 24 21.49 0.19 15.79
C LYS A 24 19.97 0.01 15.70
N ARG A 25 19.34 0.32 14.56
CA ARG A 25 17.88 0.25 14.41
C ARG A 25 17.48 -1.15 13.95
N ALA A 26 17.32 -2.07 14.91
CA ALA A 26 17.08 -3.49 14.65
C ALA A 26 15.65 -3.83 14.18
N ILE A 27 14.68 -2.91 14.32
CA ILE A 27 13.26 -3.20 14.04
C ILE A 27 12.94 -2.93 12.56
N ARG A 28 12.49 -3.98 11.87
CA ARG A 28 11.93 -3.88 10.51
C ARG A 28 10.56 -3.21 10.58
N HIS A 29 10.33 -2.24 9.72
CA HIS A 29 9.06 -1.54 9.59
C HIS A 29 8.73 -1.32 8.11
N ALA A 30 7.44 -1.15 7.80
CA ALA A 30 7.00 -0.76 6.48
C ALA A 30 6.67 0.73 6.48
N LEU A 31 7.17 1.44 5.48
CA LEU A 31 6.78 2.81 5.15
C LEU A 31 5.84 2.74 3.95
N PHE A 32 4.72 3.47 3.99
CA PHE A 32 3.78 3.52 2.88
C PHE A 32 3.16 4.91 2.77
N ASP A 33 2.64 5.22 1.58
CA ASP A 33 1.94 6.46 1.31
C ASP A 33 0.47 6.33 1.78
N ALA A 34 0.17 6.86 2.97
CA ALA A 34 -1.17 6.79 3.55
C ALA A 34 -2.23 7.46 2.67
N ASN A 35 -1.90 8.60 2.05
CA ASN A 35 -2.81 9.33 1.17
C ASN A 35 -3.20 8.48 -0.05
N TYR A 36 -2.20 7.86 -0.68
CA TYR A 36 -2.45 6.94 -1.79
C TYR A 36 -3.36 5.78 -1.37
N TRP A 37 -3.05 5.10 -0.25
CA TRP A 37 -3.77 3.91 0.18
C TRP A 37 -5.20 4.20 0.64
N LYS A 38 -5.44 5.35 1.29
CA LYS A 38 -6.80 5.80 1.62
C LYS A 38 -7.62 6.10 0.37
N SER A 39 -7.03 6.82 -0.60
CA SER A 39 -7.68 7.04 -1.89
C SER A 39 -7.90 5.73 -2.67
N PHE A 40 -6.96 4.77 -2.59
CA PHE A 40 -7.11 3.45 -3.19
C PHE A 40 -8.33 2.74 -2.62
N ILE A 41 -8.47 2.65 -1.28
CA ILE A 41 -9.61 2.01 -0.62
C ILE A 41 -10.93 2.66 -1.00
N HIS A 42 -11.02 3.99 -0.91
CA HIS A 42 -12.25 4.73 -1.27
C HIS A 42 -12.61 4.57 -2.74
N ALA A 43 -11.63 4.49 -3.62
CA ALA A 43 -11.86 4.19 -5.03
C ALA A 43 -12.32 2.74 -5.28
N ARG A 44 -12.21 1.80 -4.33
CA ARG A 44 -12.78 0.45 -4.43
C ARG A 44 -14.17 0.37 -3.81
N LEU A 45 -14.41 1.10 -2.73
CA LEU A 45 -15.73 1.24 -2.12
C LEU A 45 -16.72 1.96 -3.05
N ALA A 46 -16.23 2.88 -3.89
CA ALA A 46 -17.05 3.59 -4.87
C ALA A 46 -17.36 2.78 -6.15
N VAL A 47 -16.73 1.62 -6.36
CA VAL A 47 -16.98 0.77 -7.53
C VAL A 47 -18.29 0.02 -7.32
N SER A 48 -19.14 0.02 -8.34
CA SER A 48 -20.44 -0.65 -8.29
C SER A 48 -20.31 -2.13 -7.95
N MET A 49 -21.28 -2.64 -7.20
CA MET A 49 -21.32 -4.05 -6.79
C MET A 49 -21.26 -4.98 -8.01
N GLY A 50 -20.29 -5.89 -8.02
CA GLY A 50 -20.07 -6.84 -9.12
C GLY A 50 -19.01 -6.40 -10.14
N ASP A 51 -18.62 -5.13 -10.15
CA ASP A 51 -17.57 -4.65 -11.06
C ASP A 51 -16.16 -4.98 -10.55
N LYS A 52 -15.22 -5.01 -11.49
CA LYS A 52 -13.81 -5.36 -11.21
C LYS A 52 -13.19 -4.35 -10.24
N GLY A 53 -12.61 -4.86 -9.16
CA GLY A 53 -11.98 -4.03 -8.13
C GLY A 53 -12.97 -3.46 -7.11
N CYS A 54 -14.22 -3.91 -7.08
CA CYS A 54 -15.14 -3.59 -6.00
C CYS A 54 -14.61 -4.08 -4.64
N LEU A 55 -14.67 -3.22 -3.64
CA LEU A 55 -14.58 -3.58 -2.23
C LEU A 55 -15.98 -3.46 -1.63
N SER A 56 -16.54 -4.58 -1.18
CA SER A 56 -17.90 -4.65 -0.67
C SER A 56 -17.95 -5.12 0.79
N LEU A 57 -18.94 -4.65 1.53
CA LEU A 57 -19.24 -5.13 2.88
C LEU A 57 -20.23 -6.30 2.81
N PHE A 58 -20.03 -7.32 3.64
CA PHE A 58 -20.93 -8.46 3.73
C PHE A 58 -22.15 -8.12 4.59
N GLY A 59 -23.32 -8.59 4.16
CA GLY A 59 -24.60 -8.37 4.85
C GLY A 59 -25.49 -7.36 4.14
N ARG A 60 -26.72 -7.20 4.64
CA ARG A 60 -27.73 -6.27 4.10
C ARG A 60 -28.24 -5.25 5.12
N ASP A 61 -27.90 -5.44 6.40
CA ASP A 61 -28.34 -4.55 7.48
C ASP A 61 -27.36 -3.38 7.60
N SER A 62 -27.80 -2.19 7.19
CA SER A 62 -27.00 -0.97 7.26
C SER A 62 -26.57 -0.61 8.67
N ASN A 63 -27.36 -0.95 9.70
CA ASN A 63 -27.04 -0.62 11.09
C ASN A 63 -25.78 -1.34 11.55
N THR A 64 -25.56 -2.58 11.07
CA THR A 64 -24.34 -3.33 11.37
C THR A 64 -23.08 -2.71 10.77
N HIS A 65 -23.23 -1.87 9.73
CA HIS A 65 -22.13 -1.19 9.05
C HIS A 65 -21.95 0.26 9.49
N GLN A 66 -22.81 0.79 10.35
CA GLN A 66 -22.82 2.21 10.71
C GLN A 66 -21.48 2.65 11.32
N LEU A 67 -21.01 1.96 12.36
CA LEU A 67 -19.73 2.29 13.01
C LEU A 67 -18.56 2.20 12.02
N LEU A 68 -18.61 1.26 11.07
CA LEU A 68 -17.59 1.16 10.03
C LEU A 68 -17.66 2.35 9.07
N ALA A 69 -18.85 2.75 8.63
CA ALA A 69 -19.03 3.90 7.78
C ALA A 69 -18.55 5.20 8.46
N GLU A 70 -18.85 5.38 9.74
CA GLU A 70 -18.39 6.52 10.55
C GLU A 70 -16.85 6.59 10.55
N HIS A 71 -16.16 5.49 10.85
CA HIS A 71 -14.70 5.49 10.87
C HIS A 71 -14.07 5.66 9.47
N LEU A 72 -14.68 5.11 8.43
CA LEU A 72 -14.19 5.23 7.04
C LEU A 72 -14.38 6.64 6.47
N THR A 73 -15.30 7.41 7.03
CA THR A 73 -15.65 8.78 6.57
C THR A 73 -15.25 9.88 7.56
N ALA A 74 -14.62 9.51 8.69
CA ALA A 74 -14.01 10.42 9.67
C ALA A 74 -12.93 11.33 9.08
N GLU A 75 -12.38 10.98 7.90
CA GLU A 75 -11.48 11.84 7.14
C GLU A 75 -12.12 12.28 5.83
N TYR A 76 -11.71 13.46 5.35
CA TYR A 76 -12.06 13.96 4.04
C TYR A 76 -10.81 14.21 3.20
N ARG A 77 -10.93 13.97 1.90
CA ARG A 77 -9.85 14.25 0.94
C ARG A 77 -9.94 15.68 0.41
N VAL A 78 -8.81 16.34 0.37
CA VAL A 78 -8.62 17.64 -0.30
C VAL A 78 -7.64 17.43 -1.44
N LYS A 79 -8.04 17.79 -2.66
CA LYS A 79 -7.13 17.79 -3.80
C LYS A 79 -6.15 18.94 -3.63
N THR A 80 -4.89 18.60 -3.44
CA THR A 80 -3.81 19.59 -3.34
C THR A 80 -2.90 19.41 -4.54
N GLU A 81 -2.66 20.50 -5.26
CA GLU A 81 -1.75 20.53 -6.40
C GLU A 81 -0.45 21.23 -5.98
N GLY A 82 0.68 20.58 -6.22
CA GLY A 82 1.98 21.12 -5.84
C GLY A 82 3.12 20.49 -6.63
N ARG A 83 4.06 21.32 -7.10
CA ARG A 83 5.27 20.88 -7.83
C ARG A 83 4.95 19.93 -9.01
N GLY A 84 3.90 20.25 -9.76
CA GLY A 84 3.49 19.49 -10.96
C GLY A 84 2.80 18.15 -10.68
N ARG A 85 2.31 17.91 -9.45
CA ARG A 85 1.54 16.71 -9.09
C ARG A 85 0.29 17.08 -8.31
N SER A 86 -0.83 16.43 -8.62
CA SER A 86 -2.06 16.48 -7.82
C SER A 86 -2.08 15.27 -6.88
N VAL A 87 -2.28 15.51 -5.59
CA VAL A 87 -2.37 14.48 -4.55
C VAL A 87 -3.65 14.71 -3.75
N ASP A 88 -4.35 13.63 -3.40
CA ASP A 88 -5.44 13.67 -2.44
C ASP A 88 -4.82 13.69 -1.03
N GLU A 89 -4.89 14.82 -0.34
CA GLU A 89 -4.47 14.95 1.05
C GLU A 89 -5.65 14.61 1.97
N TRP A 90 -5.47 13.62 2.83
CA TRP A 90 -6.50 13.19 3.77
C TRP A 90 -6.37 13.93 5.11
N LYS A 91 -7.47 14.55 5.54
CA LYS A 91 -7.55 15.35 6.77
C LYS A 91 -8.66 14.84 7.66
N LEU A 92 -8.40 14.83 8.96
CA LEU A 92 -9.39 14.48 9.96
C LEU A 92 -10.51 15.53 10.00
N ARG A 93 -11.75 15.08 10.14
CA ARG A 93 -12.89 15.95 10.34
C ARG A 93 -12.88 16.51 11.76
N PRO A 94 -13.26 17.79 11.97
CA PRO A 94 -13.38 18.34 13.32
C PRO A 94 -14.42 17.62 14.19
N ASP A 95 -15.48 17.11 13.57
CA ASP A 95 -16.63 16.45 14.18
C ASP A 95 -16.49 14.91 14.28
N ALA A 96 -15.43 14.33 13.71
CA ALA A 96 -15.19 12.89 13.73
C ALA A 96 -13.68 12.60 13.82
N SER A 97 -13.22 12.13 14.98
CA SER A 97 -11.81 11.83 15.22
C SER A 97 -11.44 10.36 15.08
N ASP A 98 -12.41 9.45 15.08
CA ASP A 98 -12.15 8.03 15.12
C ASP A 98 -11.95 7.45 13.71
N ASN A 99 -10.72 7.50 13.22
CA ASN A 99 -10.34 7.01 11.89
C ASN A 99 -9.67 5.60 11.92
N HIS A 100 -9.57 4.99 13.11
CA HIS A 100 -8.75 3.79 13.34
C HIS A 100 -9.04 2.64 12.37
N TRP A 101 -10.30 2.47 11.95
CA TRP A 101 -10.66 1.40 11.02
C TRP A 101 -10.32 1.73 9.57
N LEU A 102 -10.31 3.01 9.17
CA LEU A 102 -9.77 3.42 7.88
C LEU A 102 -8.27 3.16 7.80
N ASP A 103 -7.53 3.49 8.87
CA ASP A 103 -6.09 3.24 8.97
C ASP A 103 -5.80 1.73 8.98
N CYS A 104 -6.58 0.94 9.72
CA CYS A 104 -6.47 -0.51 9.74
C CYS A 104 -6.72 -1.12 8.37
N LEU A 105 -7.81 -0.73 7.70
CA LEU A 105 -8.17 -1.22 6.37
C LEU A 105 -7.10 -0.86 5.31
N SER A 106 -6.59 0.36 5.38
CA SER A 106 -5.48 0.80 4.53
C SER A 106 -4.22 -0.04 4.80
N GLY A 107 -3.89 -0.30 6.07
CA GLY A 107 -2.80 -1.16 6.48
C GLY A 107 -2.95 -2.61 6.00
N CYS A 108 -4.16 -3.17 6.04
CA CYS A 108 -4.46 -4.49 5.49
C CYS A 108 -4.21 -4.55 3.98
N ALA A 109 -4.58 -3.51 3.23
CA ALA A 109 -4.32 -3.45 1.79
C ALA A 109 -2.81 -3.32 1.46
N VAL A 110 -2.08 -2.52 2.25
CA VAL A 110 -0.61 -2.45 2.18
C VAL A 110 0.00 -3.82 2.43
N ALA A 111 -0.44 -4.51 3.50
CA ALA A 111 0.05 -5.84 3.85
C ALA A 111 -0.22 -6.87 2.75
N ALA A 112 -1.42 -6.85 2.15
CA ALA A 112 -1.75 -7.69 1.00
C ALA A 112 -0.81 -7.43 -0.18
N SER A 113 -0.52 -6.15 -0.48
CA SER A 113 0.45 -5.78 -1.51
C SER A 113 1.88 -6.24 -1.19
N ILE A 114 2.30 -6.19 0.08
CA ILE A 114 3.58 -6.72 0.53
C ILE A 114 3.68 -8.23 0.31
N GLN A 115 2.56 -8.96 0.41
CA GLN A 115 2.47 -10.39 0.12
C GLN A 115 2.36 -10.70 -1.38
N GLY A 116 2.23 -9.68 -2.23
CA GLY A 116 2.17 -9.82 -3.69
C GLY A 116 0.76 -9.82 -4.27
N THR A 117 -0.27 -9.59 -3.45
CA THR A 117 -1.64 -9.39 -3.95
C THR A 117 -1.69 -8.07 -4.72
N THR A 118 -2.18 -8.13 -5.95
CA THR A 118 -2.30 -6.94 -6.81
C THR A 118 -3.64 -6.93 -7.51
N LEU A 119 -4.14 -5.72 -7.73
CA LEU A 119 -5.31 -5.51 -8.57
C LEU A 119 -4.84 -5.30 -10.02
N PRO A 120 -5.47 -5.93 -11.01
CA PRO A 120 -5.17 -5.66 -12.42
C PRO A 120 -5.28 -4.16 -12.72
N GLY A 121 -4.26 -3.59 -13.37
CA GLY A 121 -4.22 -2.19 -13.75
C GLY A 121 -3.69 -1.21 -12.68
N THR A 122 -3.43 -1.64 -11.44
CA THR A 122 -2.88 -0.75 -10.39
C THR A 122 -1.35 -0.84 -10.26
N GLY A 123 -0.66 -1.32 -11.30
CA GLY A 123 0.79 -1.46 -11.35
C GLY A 123 1.25 -2.91 -11.26
N GLU A 124 2.35 -3.21 -11.95
CA GLU A 124 2.89 -4.56 -12.07
C GLU A 124 3.24 -5.14 -10.70
N ALA A 125 2.65 -6.29 -10.37
CA ALA A 125 3.20 -7.19 -9.37
C ALA A 125 4.59 -7.63 -9.86
N LYS A 126 5.64 -6.89 -9.51
CA LYS A 126 6.98 -7.46 -9.63
C LYS A 126 7.01 -8.64 -8.67
N PRO A 127 7.24 -9.88 -9.13
CA PRO A 127 7.33 -11.00 -8.23
C PRO A 127 8.34 -10.67 -7.14
N LEU A 128 7.94 -10.87 -5.87
CA LEU A 128 8.74 -10.53 -4.68
C LEU A 128 10.14 -11.13 -4.71
N VAL A 129 10.31 -12.18 -5.52
CA VAL A 129 11.57 -12.84 -5.80
C VAL A 129 11.63 -13.05 -7.31
N SER A 130 12.44 -12.25 -8.03
CA SER A 130 12.97 -12.75 -9.30
C SER A 130 13.69 -14.05 -8.97
N PRO A 131 13.35 -15.19 -9.60
CA PRO A 131 13.97 -16.47 -9.28
C PRO A 131 15.48 -16.27 -9.35
N ARG A 132 16.16 -16.35 -8.19
CA ARG A 132 17.61 -16.26 -8.16
C ARG A 132 18.10 -17.36 -9.09
N LYS A 133 18.72 -17.00 -10.22
CA LYS A 133 19.45 -17.97 -11.05
C LYS A 133 20.36 -18.72 -10.09
N ARG A 134 20.15 -20.02 -9.95
CA ARG A 134 21.06 -20.89 -9.19
C ARG A 134 22.40 -20.82 -9.90
N ILE A 135 23.33 -20.06 -9.35
CA ILE A 135 24.71 -19.99 -9.86
C ILE A 135 25.40 -21.24 -9.32
N LYS A 136 25.97 -22.07 -10.20
CA LYS A 136 26.83 -23.17 -9.74
C LYS A 136 28.19 -22.59 -9.35
N LEU A 137 28.77 -23.07 -8.25
CA LEU A 137 30.08 -22.62 -7.79
C LEU A 137 31.18 -22.78 -8.87
N SER A 138 31.02 -23.76 -9.77
CA SER A 138 31.88 -23.99 -10.93
C SER A 138 31.89 -22.83 -11.93
N GLU A 139 30.80 -22.06 -12.05
CA GLU A 139 30.66 -20.93 -12.98
C GLU A 139 31.36 -19.65 -12.47
N LEU A 140 31.64 -19.58 -11.16
CA LEU A 140 32.32 -18.45 -10.52
C LEU A 140 33.86 -18.52 -10.64
N ARG A 141 34.42 -19.67 -11.02
CA ARG A 141 35.86 -19.86 -11.13
C ARG A 141 36.32 -19.38 -12.51
N LYS A 142 36.57 -18.08 -12.67
CA LYS A 142 37.36 -17.58 -13.81
C LYS A 142 38.75 -18.23 -13.75
N PRO A 143 39.30 -18.76 -14.86
CA PRO A 143 40.67 -19.26 -14.87
C PRO A 143 41.59 -18.08 -14.59
N SER A 144 42.35 -18.17 -13.50
CA SER A 144 43.49 -17.29 -13.25
C SER A 144 44.48 -17.51 -14.39
N ARG A 145 44.67 -16.48 -15.23
CA ARG A 145 45.88 -16.36 -16.05
C ARG A 145 46.96 -15.71 -15.20
#